data_AF-A0A382L0B0-F1
#
_entry.id   AF-A0A382L0B0-F1
#
_cell.length_a   1.000
_cell.length_b   1.000
_cell.length_c   1.000
_cell.angle_alpha   90.00
_cell.angle_beta   90.00
_cell.angle_gamma   90.00
#
_symmetry.space_group_name_H-M   'P 1'
#
loop_
_entity.id
_entity.type
_entity.pdbx_description
1 polymer ?
#
loop_
_entity_poly.entity_id
_entity_poly.type
_entity_poly.pdbx_seq_one_letter_code
_entity_poly.pdbx_strand_id
1 'polypeptide(L)'
;MLSTKSYFLTTHSGSLPRTKDLVELYVALSRGEEVDKSKLEDAIYTSTDAVIQNQINSGIHIGNNGEQTRESFFSYVRHRMSGFGGASNRPAFQDMVDYPSWVDLKLSGYLDGVSLISAPQAQGEVTYTNKDPLEKEIDQFKDFLAKEDSPFEETFMTAPSPGIIAAA
;
A
#
# COMPACT_ATOMS: atom_id res chain seq x y z
N MET A 1 17.60 19.83 -1.70
CA MET A 1 17.15 19.19 -2.94
C MET A 1 18.39 18.58 -3.57
N LEU A 2 18.47 17.25 -3.58
CA LEU A 2 19.61 16.55 -4.19
C LEU A 2 19.76 16.98 -5.65
N SER A 3 21.00 17.22 -6.10
CA SER A 3 21.31 17.58 -7.49
C SER A 3 22.26 16.55 -8.08
N THR A 4 21.87 15.93 -9.19
CA THR A 4 22.65 14.93 -9.90
C THR A 4 23.81 15.59 -10.65
N LYS A 5 24.94 15.82 -9.96
CA LYS A 5 26.16 16.36 -10.60
C LYS A 5 27.04 15.26 -11.20
N SER A 6 26.88 14.01 -10.75
CA SER A 6 27.79 12.90 -11.08
C SER A 6 27.07 11.60 -11.47
N TYR A 7 25.81 11.40 -11.07
CA TYR A 7 24.99 10.23 -11.40
C TYR A 7 23.50 10.56 -11.28
N PHE A 8 22.62 9.76 -11.90
CA PHE A 8 21.17 9.90 -11.80
C PHE A 8 20.62 9.18 -10.57
N LEU A 9 19.77 9.88 -9.80
CA LEU A 9 19.04 9.27 -8.69
C LEU A 9 17.86 8.44 -9.23
N THR A 10 17.70 7.24 -8.68
CA THR A 10 16.65 6.28 -9.04
C THR A 10 15.65 6.14 -7.91
N THR A 11 14.38 5.99 -8.28
CA THR A 11 13.25 5.80 -7.37
C THR A 11 12.13 5.04 -8.09
N HIS A 12 11.01 4.82 -7.41
CA HIS A 12 9.82 4.13 -7.92
C HIS A 12 8.54 4.81 -7.41
N SER A 13 7.36 4.31 -7.83
CA SER A 13 6.06 4.91 -7.50
C SER A 13 5.57 4.63 -6.07
N GLY A 14 6.24 3.75 -5.33
CA GLY A 14 5.97 3.47 -3.92
C GLY A 14 5.57 2.03 -3.60
N SER A 15 4.45 1.52 -4.10
CA SER A 15 4.03 0.14 -3.79
C SER A 15 5.01 -0.90 -4.36
N LEU A 16 5.27 -1.95 -3.60
CA LEU A 16 6.12 -3.09 -4.00
C LEU A 16 5.41 -4.43 -3.70
N PRO A 17 5.76 -5.53 -4.40
CA PRO A 17 5.12 -6.83 -4.20
C PRO A 17 5.20 -7.29 -2.75
N ARG A 18 4.05 -7.68 -2.17
CA ARG A 18 3.96 -8.27 -0.83
C ARG A 18 4.32 -9.76 -0.88
N THR A 19 4.81 -10.29 0.23
CA THR A 19 4.92 -11.75 0.41
C THR A 19 3.54 -12.40 0.33
N LYS A 20 3.51 -13.67 -0.09
CA LYS A 20 2.27 -14.44 -0.21
C LYS A 20 1.49 -14.46 1.12
N ASP A 21 2.18 -14.73 2.22
CA ASP A 21 1.58 -14.78 3.56
C ASP A 21 0.89 -13.46 3.93
N LEU A 22 1.52 -12.33 3.62
CA LEU A 22 0.92 -11.01 3.88
C LEU A 22 -0.30 -10.75 2.99
N VAL A 23 -0.28 -11.18 1.73
CA VAL A 23 -1.44 -11.08 0.83
C VAL A 23 -2.61 -11.88 1.41
N GLU A 24 -2.38 -13.13 1.82
CA GLU A 24 -3.43 -14.00 2.39
C GLU A 24 -4.07 -13.39 3.65
N LEU A 25 -3.26 -12.82 4.55
CA LEU A 25 -3.76 -12.16 5.76
C LEU A 25 -4.57 -10.90 5.43
N TYR A 26 -4.15 -10.09 4.46
CA TYR A 26 -4.93 -8.92 4.03
C TYR A 26 -6.23 -9.31 3.33
N VAL A 27 -6.24 -10.40 2.56
CA VAL A 27 -7.46 -10.93 1.94
C VAL A 27 -8.45 -11.36 3.04
N ALA A 28 -8.01 -12.13 4.03
CA ALA A 28 -8.84 -12.52 5.17
C ALA A 28 -9.40 -11.30 5.91
N LEU A 29 -8.54 -10.32 6.23
CA LEU A 29 -8.95 -9.08 6.89
C LEU A 29 -9.99 -8.31 6.06
N SER A 30 -9.81 -8.24 4.73
CA SER A 30 -10.74 -7.55 3.83
C SER A 30 -12.11 -8.22 3.74
N ARG A 31 -12.19 -9.53 4.00
CA ARG A 31 -13.43 -10.31 4.06
C ARG A 31 -14.11 -10.26 5.44
N GLY A 32 -13.50 -9.58 6.41
CA GLY A 32 -14.00 -9.51 7.78
C GLY A 32 -13.74 -10.78 8.60
N GLU A 33 -12.80 -11.62 8.16
CA GLU A 33 -12.39 -12.81 8.90
C GLU A 33 -11.51 -12.41 10.10
N GLU A 34 -11.51 -13.24 11.15
CA GLU A 34 -10.62 -13.01 12.29
C GLU A 34 -9.17 -13.32 11.90
N VAL A 35 -8.30 -12.32 12.04
CA VAL A 35 -6.87 -12.43 11.79
C VAL A 35 -6.10 -12.23 13.09
N ASP A 36 -5.16 -13.13 13.37
CA ASP A 36 -4.22 -12.99 14.48
C ASP A 36 -3.32 -11.77 14.24
N LYS A 37 -3.44 -10.78 15.13
CA LYS A 37 -2.71 -9.51 15.01
C LYS A 37 -1.20 -9.69 15.07
N SER A 38 -0.70 -10.61 15.89
CA SER A 38 0.73 -10.88 15.99
C SER A 38 1.26 -11.44 14.68
N LYS A 39 0.52 -12.39 14.08
CA LYS A 39 0.90 -12.96 12.77
C LYS A 39 0.89 -11.93 11.66
N LEU A 40 -0.09 -11.01 11.67
CA LEU A 40 -0.13 -9.91 10.72
C LEU A 40 1.05 -8.96 10.89
N GLU A 41 1.39 -8.59 12.13
CA GLU A 41 2.55 -7.74 12.42
C GLU A 41 3.86 -8.40 11.98
N ASP A 42 4.05 -9.69 12.23
CA ASP A 42 5.22 -10.46 11.80
C ASP A 42 5.32 -10.57 10.27
N ALA A 43 4.20 -10.80 9.59
CA ALA A 43 4.15 -10.89 8.13
C ALA A 43 4.43 -9.52 7.47
N ILE A 44 3.89 -8.43 8.04
CA ILE A 44 4.21 -7.06 7.63
C ILE A 44 5.71 -6.82 7.78
N TYR A 45 6.28 -7.09 8.95
CA TYR A 45 7.71 -6.88 9.20
C TYR A 45 8.57 -7.64 8.19
N THR A 46 8.31 -8.93 8.01
CA THR A 46 9.04 -9.79 7.07
C THR A 46 8.95 -9.27 5.63
N SER A 47 7.75 -8.85 5.20
CA SER A 47 7.55 -8.32 3.85
C SER A 47 8.24 -6.97 3.66
N THR A 48 8.17 -6.07 4.65
CA THR A 48 8.86 -4.77 4.65
C THR A 48 10.38 -4.93 4.60
N ASP A 49 10.95 -5.82 5.40
CA ASP A 49 12.39 -6.13 5.38
C ASP A 49 12.83 -6.60 3.99
N ALA A 50 12.09 -7.56 3.40
CA ALA A 50 12.39 -8.09 2.08
C ALA A 50 12.37 -7.03 0.97
N VAL A 51 11.37 -6.13 0.97
CA VAL A 51 11.30 -5.06 -0.06
C VAL A 51 12.37 -4.00 0.15
N ILE A 52 12.77 -3.68 1.38
CA ILE A 52 13.88 -2.75 1.66
C ILE A 52 15.20 -3.37 1.18
N GLN A 53 15.47 -4.62 1.54
CA GLN A 53 16.67 -5.34 1.08
C GLN A 53 16.73 -5.42 -0.45
N ASN A 54 15.61 -5.68 -1.12
CA ASN A 54 15.56 -5.70 -2.58
C ASN A 54 15.82 -4.32 -3.21
N GLN A 55 15.34 -3.23 -2.60
CA GLN A 55 15.64 -1.86 -3.06
C GLN A 55 17.13 -1.54 -2.94
N ILE A 56 17.75 -1.89 -1.80
CA ILE A 56 19.18 -1.70 -1.55
C ILE A 56 20.00 -2.46 -2.60
N ASN A 57 19.71 -3.75 -2.78
CA ASN A 57 20.40 -4.61 -3.75
C ASN A 57 20.19 -4.17 -5.21
N SER A 58 19.11 -3.46 -5.49
CA SER A 58 18.80 -2.92 -6.83
C SER A 58 19.40 -1.54 -7.08
N GLY A 59 20.05 -0.91 -6.09
CA GLY A 59 20.61 0.43 -6.21
C GLY A 59 19.56 1.55 -6.31
N ILE A 60 18.43 1.40 -5.59
CA ILE A 60 17.47 2.50 -5.41
C ILE A 60 18.07 3.57 -4.49
N HIS A 61 18.07 4.82 -4.94
CA HIS A 61 18.64 5.93 -4.16
C HIS A 61 17.60 6.59 -3.25
N ILE A 62 16.35 6.70 -3.72
CA ILE A 62 15.24 7.30 -2.97
C ILE A 62 14.16 6.24 -2.78
N GLY A 63 14.08 5.68 -1.57
CA GLY A 63 13.25 4.50 -1.26
C GLY A 63 12.07 4.79 -0.32
N ASN A 64 11.14 3.83 -0.25
CA ASN A 64 10.08 3.82 0.76
C ASN A 64 9.90 2.43 1.39
N ASN A 65 8.90 2.29 2.28
CA ASN A 65 8.54 1.03 2.93
C ASN A 65 7.74 0.05 2.05
N GLY A 66 7.62 0.30 0.74
CA GLY A 66 6.87 -0.54 -0.19
C GLY A 66 5.35 -0.56 0.01
N GLU A 67 4.76 0.29 0.86
CA GLU A 67 3.34 0.25 1.26
C GLU A 67 2.89 -1.08 1.89
N GLN A 68 3.81 -1.80 2.51
CA GLN A 68 3.56 -3.16 3.00
C GLN A 68 2.57 -3.21 4.16
N THR A 69 2.47 -2.14 4.97
CA THR A 69 1.55 -2.03 6.12
C THR A 69 0.10 -1.73 5.73
N ARG A 70 -0.17 -1.43 4.45
CA ARG A 70 -1.47 -1.02 3.94
C ARG A 70 -2.08 -2.15 3.13
N GLU A 71 -3.36 -2.42 3.32
CA GLU A 71 -4.08 -3.46 2.58
C GLU A 71 -4.37 -3.06 1.12
N SER A 72 -4.49 -1.76 0.85
CA SER A 72 -4.45 -1.19 -0.50
C SER A 72 -4.00 0.27 -0.48
N PHE A 73 -3.70 0.83 -1.65
CA PHE A 73 -3.22 2.20 -1.81
C PHE A 73 -4.19 3.27 -1.24
N PHE A 74 -5.50 3.03 -1.26
CA PHE A 74 -6.48 4.06 -0.84
C PHE A 74 -7.54 3.56 0.12
N SER A 75 -7.86 2.26 0.19
CA SER A 75 -8.87 1.75 1.13
C SER A 75 -8.51 2.00 2.59
N TYR A 76 -7.21 2.13 2.89
CA TYR A 76 -6.71 2.33 4.25
C TYR A 76 -7.26 3.62 4.90
N VAL A 77 -7.75 4.59 4.10
CA VAL A 77 -8.27 5.87 4.63
C VAL A 77 -9.41 5.68 5.62
N ARG A 78 -10.19 4.59 5.52
CA ARG A 78 -11.24 4.23 6.50
C ARG A 78 -10.69 4.01 7.92
N HIS A 79 -9.41 3.71 8.05
CA HIS A 79 -8.75 3.51 9.33
C HIS A 79 -8.26 4.83 9.95
N ARG A 80 -8.18 5.90 9.15
CA ARG A 80 -7.65 7.22 9.54
C ARG A 80 -8.70 8.34 9.55
N MET A 81 -9.80 8.15 8.82
CA MET A 81 -10.82 9.17 8.58
C MET A 81 -12.24 8.63 8.86
N SER A 82 -13.12 9.50 9.34
CA SER A 82 -14.56 9.24 9.46
C SER A 82 -15.30 9.35 8.14
N GLY A 83 -16.60 9.01 8.14
CA GLY A 83 -17.49 9.25 7.01
C GLY A 83 -17.46 8.17 5.93
N PHE A 84 -16.51 7.23 5.99
CA PHE A 84 -16.44 6.08 5.08
C PHE A 84 -17.18 4.86 5.62
N GLY A 85 -17.94 4.17 4.75
CA GLY A 85 -18.69 2.97 5.10
C GLY A 85 -19.17 2.18 3.88
N GLY A 86 -19.69 0.98 4.12
CA GLY A 86 -20.21 0.09 3.08
C GLY A 86 -19.20 -0.23 1.97
N ALA A 87 -19.73 -0.44 0.76
CA ALA A 87 -18.97 -0.63 -0.47
C ALA A 87 -19.41 0.41 -1.50
N SER A 88 -18.47 0.97 -2.25
CA SER A 88 -18.73 1.92 -3.32
C SER A 88 -19.32 1.21 -4.54
N ASN A 89 -20.24 1.90 -5.22
CA ASN A 89 -20.77 1.43 -6.50
C ASN A 89 -19.95 2.06 -7.63
N ARG A 90 -18.92 1.35 -8.08
CA ARG A 90 -18.00 1.83 -9.11
C ARG A 90 -18.35 1.23 -10.48
N PRO A 91 -18.23 2.01 -11.56
CA PRO A 91 -18.19 1.43 -12.90
C PRO A 91 -17.07 0.40 -13.01
N ALA A 92 -17.26 -0.61 -13.86
CA ALA A 92 -16.17 -1.53 -14.20
C ALA A 92 -14.98 -0.75 -14.76
N PHE A 93 -13.76 -1.23 -14.50
CA PHE A 93 -12.56 -0.64 -15.09
C PHE A 93 -12.70 -0.70 -16.62
N GLN A 94 -12.63 0.47 -17.28
CA GLN A 94 -12.89 0.56 -18.71
C GLN A 94 -11.94 -0.33 -19.53
N ASP A 95 -10.70 -0.52 -19.08
CA ASP A 95 -9.76 -1.45 -19.71
C ASP A 95 -10.25 -2.91 -19.69
N MET A 96 -11.00 -3.33 -18.66
CA MET A 96 -11.63 -4.66 -18.62
C MET A 96 -12.77 -4.80 -19.63
N VAL A 97 -13.45 -3.69 -19.93
CA VAL A 97 -14.55 -3.64 -20.90
C VAL A 97 -14.00 -3.59 -22.33
N ASP A 98 -13.01 -2.73 -22.57
CA ASP A 98 -12.45 -2.47 -23.89
C ASP A 98 -11.47 -3.56 -24.33
N TYR A 99 -10.82 -4.26 -23.38
CA TYR A 99 -9.85 -5.32 -23.65
C TYR A 99 -10.17 -6.63 -22.91
N PRO A 100 -11.20 -7.39 -23.33
CA PRO A 100 -11.56 -8.66 -22.67
C PRO A 100 -10.42 -9.69 -22.62
N SER A 101 -9.54 -9.73 -23.63
CA SER A 101 -8.37 -10.62 -23.64
C SER A 101 -7.36 -10.30 -22.53
N TRP A 102 -7.32 -9.07 -22.04
CA TRP A 102 -6.53 -8.71 -20.87
C TRP A 102 -7.14 -9.28 -19.59
N VAL A 103 -8.48 -9.31 -19.50
CA VAL A 103 -9.19 -9.92 -18.38
C VAL A 103 -8.84 -11.40 -18.29
N ASP A 104 -8.89 -12.14 -19.40
CA ASP A 104 -8.53 -13.57 -19.43
C ASP A 104 -7.11 -13.82 -18.89
N LEU A 105 -6.19 -12.89 -19.11
CA LEU A 105 -4.79 -12.98 -18.66
C LEU A 105 -4.58 -12.57 -17.21
N LYS A 106 -5.41 -11.68 -16.65
CA LYS A 106 -5.14 -10.99 -15.37
C LYS A 106 -6.18 -11.25 -14.29
N LEU A 107 -7.32 -11.83 -14.63
CA LEU A 107 -8.44 -11.99 -13.70
C LEU A 107 -8.07 -12.82 -12.48
N SER A 108 -7.33 -13.93 -12.63
CA SER A 108 -6.91 -14.77 -11.50
C SER A 108 -6.12 -13.97 -10.46
N GLY A 109 -5.09 -13.24 -10.90
CA GLY A 109 -4.28 -12.41 -10.00
C GLY A 109 -5.06 -11.25 -9.35
N TYR A 110 -6.11 -10.74 -10.01
CA TYR A 110 -7.00 -9.76 -9.41
C TYR A 110 -7.89 -10.35 -8.31
N LEU A 111 -8.31 -11.61 -8.45
CA LEU A 111 -9.15 -12.31 -7.48
C LEU A 111 -8.38 -12.79 -6.25
N ASP A 112 -7.06 -12.98 -6.38
CA ASP A 112 -6.19 -13.44 -5.29
C ASP A 112 -5.81 -12.32 -4.29
N GLY A 113 -6.16 -11.07 -4.58
CA GLY A 113 -5.83 -9.90 -3.76
C GLY A 113 -7.02 -9.25 -3.04
N VAL A 114 -6.74 -8.18 -2.29
CA VAL A 114 -7.79 -7.33 -1.70
C VAL A 114 -8.64 -6.72 -2.81
N SER A 115 -9.96 -6.92 -2.73
CA SER A 115 -10.89 -6.38 -3.73
C SER A 115 -10.87 -4.85 -3.74
N LEU A 116 -10.47 -4.27 -4.87
CA LEU A 116 -10.49 -2.82 -5.10
C LEU A 116 -11.86 -2.31 -5.61
N ILE A 117 -12.78 -3.23 -5.91
CA ILE A 117 -14.12 -2.92 -6.41
C ILE A 117 -15.06 -2.57 -5.26
N SER A 118 -14.86 -3.16 -4.08
CA SER A 118 -15.69 -2.96 -2.89
C SER A 118 -15.06 -1.95 -1.91
N ALA A 119 -14.49 -0.87 -2.44
CA ALA A 119 -13.86 0.13 -1.59
C ALA A 119 -14.88 0.86 -0.69
N PRO A 120 -14.48 1.41 0.47
CA PRO A 120 -15.39 2.16 1.32
C PRO A 120 -15.95 3.41 0.62
N GLN A 121 -17.27 3.64 0.69
CA GLN A 121 -17.91 4.82 0.14
C GLN A 121 -17.96 5.96 1.16
N ALA A 122 -17.76 7.21 0.73
CA ALA A 122 -18.09 8.36 1.55
C ALA A 122 -19.63 8.45 1.73
N GLN A 123 -20.10 8.22 2.95
CA GLN A 123 -21.52 8.20 3.35
C GLN A 123 -21.87 9.31 4.36
N GLY A 124 -20.88 10.09 4.79
CA GLY A 124 -21.05 11.20 5.71
C GLY A 124 -19.87 12.17 5.64
N GLU A 125 -19.79 13.07 6.61
CA GLU A 125 -18.71 14.05 6.71
C GLU A 125 -17.34 13.36 6.88
N VAL A 126 -16.41 13.69 5.98
CA VAL A 126 -15.06 13.15 5.97
C VAL A 126 -14.14 14.04 6.80
N THR A 127 -13.71 13.52 7.95
CA THR A 127 -12.80 14.20 8.87
C THR A 127 -11.65 13.26 9.22
N TYR A 128 -10.43 13.79 9.32
CA TYR A 128 -9.29 13.01 9.79
C TYR A 128 -9.39 12.83 11.32
N THR A 129 -9.57 11.59 11.77
CA THR A 129 -9.90 11.30 13.18
C THR A 129 -8.86 10.42 13.88
N ASN A 130 -8.00 9.72 13.15
CA ASN A 130 -7.07 8.74 13.74
C ASN A 130 -5.69 8.78 13.08
N LYS A 131 -4.66 9.14 13.87
CA LYS A 131 -3.26 9.22 13.42
C LYS A 131 -2.47 7.96 13.70
N ASP A 132 -2.91 7.11 14.62
CA ASP A 132 -2.14 5.96 15.10
C ASP A 132 -1.65 5.04 13.97
N PRO A 133 -2.46 4.70 12.93
CA PRO A 133 -1.96 3.84 11.85
C PRO A 133 -0.87 4.49 11.01
N LEU A 134 -0.87 5.83 10.87
CA LEU A 134 0.19 6.57 10.16
C LEU A 134 1.46 6.62 10.99
N GLU A 135 1.34 6.91 12.28
CA GLU A 135 2.49 7.03 13.19
C GLU A 135 3.19 5.67 13.33
N LYS A 136 2.45 4.58 13.52
CA LYS A 136 3.00 3.21 13.53
C LYS A 136 3.73 2.86 12.23
N GLU A 137 3.17 3.24 11.08
CA GLU A 137 3.80 2.99 9.79
C GLU A 137 5.12 3.76 9.63
N ILE A 138 5.14 5.03 10.04
CA ILE A 138 6.34 5.87 10.00
C ILE A 138 7.41 5.33 10.95
N ASP A 139 7.03 4.96 12.17
CA ASP A 139 7.98 4.49 13.19
C ASP A 139 8.59 3.14 12.79
N GLN A 140 7.78 2.20 12.28
CA GLN A 140 8.30 0.96 11.71
C GLN A 140 9.31 1.22 10.59
N PHE A 141 9.01 2.15 9.68
CA PHE A 141 9.95 2.44 8.58
C PHE A 141 11.25 3.06 9.10
N LYS A 142 11.17 3.98 10.08
CA LYS A 142 12.37 4.52 10.73
C LYS A 142 13.21 3.43 11.41
N ASP A 143 12.59 2.45 12.04
CA ASP A 143 13.30 1.34 12.68
C ASP A 143 14.08 0.52 11.65
N PHE A 144 13.49 0.25 10.48
CA PHE A 144 14.20 -0.40 9.38
C PHE A 144 15.36 0.45 8.85
N LEU A 145 15.15 1.76 8.66
CA LEU A 145 16.21 2.66 8.21
C LEU A 145 17.37 2.69 9.21
N ALA A 146 17.08 2.69 10.51
CA ALA A 146 18.10 2.64 11.56
C ALA A 146 18.87 1.31 11.57
N LYS A 147 18.17 0.18 11.37
CA LYS A 147 18.78 -1.16 11.27
C LYS A 147 19.78 -1.27 10.11
N GLU A 148 19.50 -0.63 8.98
CA GLU A 148 20.30 -0.69 7.75
C GLU A 148 21.26 0.50 7.57
N ASP A 149 21.53 1.26 8.64
CA ASP A 149 22.41 2.45 8.64
C ASP A 149 22.03 3.51 7.58
N SER A 150 20.73 3.78 7.45
CA SER A 150 20.13 4.76 6.52
C SER A 150 20.59 4.55 5.07
N PRO A 151 20.15 3.45 4.42
CA PRO A 151 20.73 2.99 3.16
C PRO A 151 20.32 3.81 1.92
N PHE A 152 19.38 4.74 2.08
CA PHE A 152 18.86 5.60 1.00
C PHE A 152 19.33 7.05 1.19
N GLU A 153 19.53 7.78 0.11
CA GLU A 153 19.89 9.20 0.15
C GLU A 153 18.73 10.08 0.65
N GLU A 154 17.51 9.72 0.24
CA GLU A 154 16.26 10.32 0.70
C GLU A 154 15.20 9.22 0.81
N THR A 155 14.15 9.48 1.57
CA THR A 155 13.00 8.57 1.67
C THR A 155 11.70 9.32 1.47
N PHE A 156 10.65 8.59 1.09
CA PHE A 156 9.32 9.16 0.89
C PHE A 156 8.22 8.26 1.42
N MET A 157 7.04 8.85 1.60
CA MET A 157 5.80 8.13 1.90
C MET A 157 4.78 8.50 0.82
N THR A 158 3.99 7.53 0.39
CA THR A 158 2.90 7.77 -0.55
C THR A 158 1.61 8.10 0.18
N ALA A 159 0.75 8.87 -0.48
CA ALA A 159 -0.62 9.12 -0.05
C ALA A 159 -1.53 9.25 -1.29
N PRO A 160 -2.78 8.77 -1.24
CA PRO A 160 -3.75 8.98 -2.30
C PRO A 160 -4.10 10.47 -2.37
N SER A 161 -4.18 10.99 -3.59
CA SER A 161 -4.65 12.37 -3.78
C SER A 161 -6.13 12.50 -3.44
N PRO A 162 -6.62 13.71 -3.06
CA PRO A 162 -8.05 13.93 -2.84
C PRO A 162 -8.92 13.53 -4.04
N GLY A 163 -8.40 13.67 -5.27
CA GLY A 163 -9.11 13.24 -6.48
C GLY A 163 -9.28 11.72 -6.58
N ILE A 164 -8.26 10.94 -6.19
CA ILE A 164 -8.40 9.48 -6.10
C ILE A 164 -9.45 9.11 -5.06
N ILE A 165 -9.42 9.75 -3.89
CA ILE A 165 -10.39 9.48 -2.82
C ILE A 165 -11.83 9.86 -3.22
N ALA A 166 -12.01 10.96 -3.95
CA ALA A 166 -13.32 11.39 -4.41
C ALA A 166 -13.92 10.51 -5.53
N ALA A 167 -13.08 9.80 -6.29
CA ALA A 167 -13.47 8.94 -7.41
C ALA A 167 -13.37 7.42 -7.09
N ALA A 168 -13.04 7.09 -5.85
CA ALA A 168 -12.92 5.73 -5.32
C ALA A 168 -14.28 5.10 -4.96
#